data_AF-A0A556QVC7-F1
#
_entry.id   AF-A0A556QVC7-F1
#
_cell.length_a   1.000
_cell.length_b   1.000
_cell.length_c   1.000
_cell.angle_alpha   90.00
_cell.angle_beta   90.00
_cell.angle_gamma   90.00
#
_symmetry.space_group_name_H-M   'P 1'
#
loop_
_entity.id
_entity.type
_entity.pdbx_description
1 polymer ?
#
loop_
_entity_poly.entity_id
_entity_poly.type
_entity_poly.pdbx_seq_one_letter_code
_entity_poly.pdbx_strand_id
1 'polypeptide(L)'
;MIFKIKSRLVVALCYLFILALVLWFGFNKKQSIPTRGAQIEQILAKMEARKPEAQHNPTVPQEGTCSICFEKATHWLPCGHYFHVNCIAKWLNTAMSCPNCRRHPLE
;
A
#
# COMPACT_ATOMS: atom_id res chain seq x y z
N MET A 1 25.86 45.70 31.45
CA MET A 1 24.86 44.62 31.67
C MET A 1 24.02 44.28 30.44
N ILE A 2 23.84 45.18 29.46
CA ILE A 2 22.99 45.01 28.26
C ILE A 2 23.49 43.90 27.30
N PHE A 3 24.80 43.66 27.20
CA PHE A 3 25.38 42.65 26.29
C PHE A 3 25.06 41.20 26.68
N LYS A 4 25.03 40.90 27.99
CA LYS A 4 24.64 39.58 28.53
C LYS A 4 23.15 39.29 28.33
N ILE A 5 22.32 40.33 28.33
CA ILE A 5 20.86 40.23 28.13
C ILE A 5 20.53 39.89 26.68
N LYS A 6 21.21 40.54 25.71
CA LYS A 6 21.08 40.23 24.28
C LYS A 6 21.55 38.82 23.95
N SER A 7 22.65 38.35 24.55
CA SER A 7 23.13 36.96 24.39
C SER A 7 22.14 35.94 24.94
N ARG A 8 21.54 36.19 26.11
CA ARG A 8 20.50 35.33 26.68
C ARG A 8 19.21 35.30 25.84
N LEU A 9 18.83 36.44 25.27
CA LEU A 9 17.70 36.53 24.34
C LEU A 9 17.97 35.74 23.06
N VAL A 10 19.15 35.86 22.45
CA VAL A 10 19.50 35.12 21.23
C VAL A 10 19.49 33.60 21.49
N VAL A 11 20.08 33.15 22.60
CA VAL A 11 20.07 31.72 22.97
C VAL A 11 18.65 31.21 23.22
N ALA A 12 17.81 31.99 23.89
CA ALA A 12 16.40 31.63 24.11
C ALA A 12 15.61 31.54 22.80
N LEU A 13 15.81 32.49 21.88
CA LEU A 13 15.14 32.49 20.57
C LEU A 13 15.59 31.30 19.71
N CYS A 14 16.89 30.96 19.71
CA CYS A 14 17.39 29.77 19.03
C CYS A 14 16.80 28.48 19.61
N TYR A 15 16.69 28.36 20.94
CA TYR A 15 16.12 27.19 21.59
C TYR A 15 14.62 27.03 21.28
N LEU A 16 13.86 28.13 21.32
CA LEU A 16 12.44 28.13 20.95
C LEU A 16 12.23 27.77 19.47
N PHE A 17 13.11 28.23 18.58
CA PHE A 17 13.08 27.86 17.17
C PHE A 17 13.40 26.37 16.95
N ILE A 18 14.44 25.84 17.61
CA ILE A 18 14.79 24.42 17.55
C ILE A 18 13.67 23.54 18.12
N LEU A 19 13.07 23.93 19.26
CA LEU A 19 11.92 23.22 19.82
C LEU A 19 10.72 23.25 18.86
N ALA A 20 10.42 24.41 18.25
CA ALA A 20 9.36 24.51 17.25
C ALA A 20 9.63 23.62 16.04
N LEU A 21 10.88 23.53 15.56
CA LEU A 21 11.27 22.62 14.48
C LEU A 21 11.14 21.14 14.87
N VAL A 22 11.56 20.76 16.08
CA VAL A 22 11.45 19.37 16.57
C VAL A 22 9.98 18.98 16.76
N LEU A 23 9.15 19.88 17.28
CA LEU A 23 7.72 19.63 17.45
C LEU A 23 7.01 19.59 16.09
N TRP A 24 7.33 20.53 15.18
CA TRP A 24 6.78 20.54 13.82
C TRP A 24 7.19 19.28 13.06
N PHE A 25 8.47 18.91 13.06
CA PHE A 25 8.98 17.73 12.35
C PHE A 25 8.55 16.42 13.01
N GLY A 26 8.42 16.40 14.34
CA GLY A 26 7.89 15.27 15.10
C GLY A 26 6.39 15.02 14.82
N PHE A 27 5.60 16.07 14.66
CA PHE A 27 4.20 15.97 14.24
C PHE A 27 4.05 15.73 12.72
N ASN A 28 4.99 16.19 11.90
CA ASN A 28 5.02 15.97 10.46
C ASN A 28 5.64 14.61 10.08
N LYS A 29 5.64 13.66 11.02
CA LYS A 29 5.89 12.24 10.77
C LYS A 29 4.59 11.48 10.49
N LYS A 30 3.59 12.17 9.92
CA LYS A 30 2.31 11.61 9.46
C LYS A 30 2.20 11.61 7.93
N GLN A 31 3.31 11.65 7.19
CA GLN A 31 3.34 10.99 5.90
C GLN A 31 3.36 9.49 6.17
N SER A 32 2.16 8.91 6.19
CA SER A 32 1.90 7.49 6.38
C SER A 32 2.61 6.70 5.30
N ILE A 33 3.82 6.22 5.58
CA ILE A 33 4.46 5.18 4.77
C ILE A 33 3.45 4.02 4.77
N PRO A 34 2.87 3.66 3.62
CA PRO A 34 1.90 2.58 3.59
C PRO A 34 2.61 1.31 4.06
N THR A 35 2.07 0.69 5.11
CA THR A 35 2.60 -0.59 5.57
C THR A 35 2.37 -1.62 4.47
N ARG A 36 3.26 -2.61 4.39
CA ARG A 36 3.12 -3.70 3.41
C ARG A 36 1.74 -4.36 3.48
N GLY A 37 1.19 -4.55 4.68
CA GLY A 37 -0.17 -5.06 4.88
C GLY A 37 -1.25 -4.18 4.26
N ALA A 38 -1.17 -2.85 4.45
CA ALA A 38 -2.11 -1.91 3.84
C ALA A 38 -2.06 -1.94 2.30
N GLN A 39 -0.89 -2.15 1.71
CA GLN A 39 -0.76 -2.32 0.24
C GLN A 39 -1.42 -3.60 -0.25
N ILE A 40 -1.27 -4.73 0.47
CA ILE A 40 -1.91 -6.00 0.11
C ILE A 40 -3.43 -5.86 0.16
N GLU A 41 -3.98 -5.29 1.23
CA GLU A 41 -5.41 -5.05 1.37
C GLU A 41 -5.98 -4.23 0.21
N GLN A 42 -5.28 -3.16 -0.20
CA GLN A 42 -5.67 -2.36 -1.37
C GLN A 42 -5.70 -3.17 -2.67
N ILE A 43 -4.73 -4.08 -2.87
CA ILE A 43 -4.68 -4.95 -4.05
C ILE A 43 -5.85 -5.94 -4.04
N LEU A 44 -6.08 -6.62 -2.91
CA LEU A 44 -7.13 -7.61 -2.78
C LEU A 44 -8.52 -6.98 -2.92
N ALA A 45 -8.73 -5.80 -2.34
CA ALA A 45 -9.99 -5.05 -2.48
C ALA A 45 -10.29 -4.70 -3.94
N LYS A 46 -9.28 -4.29 -4.72
CA LYS A 46 -9.46 -4.04 -6.17
C LYS A 46 -9.73 -5.32 -6.96
N MET A 47 -9.21 -6.46 -6.53
CA MET A 47 -9.52 -7.75 -7.14
C MET A 47 -10.96 -8.17 -6.86
N GLU A 48 -11.43 -8.05 -5.62
CA GLU A 48 -12.81 -8.41 -5.22
C GLU A 48 -13.84 -7.49 -5.88
N ALA A 49 -13.53 -6.20 -6.04
CA ALA A 49 -14.38 -5.26 -6.77
C ALA A 49 -14.56 -5.62 -8.26
N ARG A 50 -13.70 -6.49 -8.81
CA ARG A 50 -13.78 -6.99 -10.19
C ARG A 50 -14.50 -8.33 -10.30
N LYS A 51 -15.10 -8.83 -9.22
CA LYS A 51 -15.92 -10.04 -9.26
C LYS A 51 -16.97 -9.89 -10.37
N PRO A 52 -17.10 -10.86 -11.29
CA PRO A 52 -18.12 -10.78 -12.32
C PRO A 52 -19.48 -10.78 -11.61
N GLU A 53 -20.20 -9.67 -11.71
CA GLU A 53 -21.61 -9.64 -11.37
C GLU A 53 -22.29 -10.77 -12.13
N ALA A 54 -23.07 -11.57 -11.41
CA ALA A 54 -23.83 -12.69 -11.94
C ALA A 54 -24.99 -12.22 -12.83
N GLN A 55 -24.70 -11.42 -13.85
CA GLN A 55 -25.64 -10.96 -14.86
C GLN A 55 -25.42 -11.78 -16.13
N HIS A 56 -26.14 -12.90 -16.17
CA HIS A 56 -26.83 -13.43 -17.34
C HIS A 56 -26.25 -13.05 -18.72
N ASN A 57 -25.14 -13.67 -19.12
CA ASN A 57 -24.79 -13.85 -20.54
C ASN A 57 -24.15 -15.24 -20.74
N PRO A 58 -24.82 -16.20 -21.40
CA PRO A 58 -24.48 -17.62 -21.34
C PRO A 58 -23.35 -18.07 -22.30
N THR A 59 -22.30 -17.27 -22.56
CA THR A 59 -21.30 -17.68 -23.58
C THR A 59 -19.84 -17.83 -23.20
N VAL A 60 -19.33 -17.34 -22.07
CA VAL A 60 -17.97 -17.74 -21.64
C VAL A 60 -17.84 -17.62 -20.11
N PRO A 61 -17.59 -18.71 -19.37
CA PRO A 61 -17.06 -18.58 -18.02
C PRO A 61 -15.69 -17.92 -18.14
N GLN A 62 -15.50 -16.71 -17.60
CA GLN A 62 -14.15 -16.17 -17.38
C GLN A 62 -13.48 -16.92 -16.22
N GLU A 63 -13.40 -18.23 -16.36
CA GLU A 63 -12.74 -19.15 -15.45
C GLU A 63 -11.30 -19.33 -15.94
N GLY A 64 -10.35 -18.94 -15.11
CA GLY A 64 -8.95 -19.28 -15.31
C GLY A 64 -8.46 -20.20 -14.19
N THR A 65 -7.32 -20.84 -14.41
CA THR A 65 -6.69 -21.69 -13.40
C THR A 65 -5.75 -20.86 -12.54
N CYS A 66 -5.86 -20.98 -11.22
CA CYS A 66 -4.90 -20.40 -10.28
C CYS A 66 -3.54 -21.06 -10.47
N SER A 67 -2.50 -20.32 -10.89
CA SER A 67 -1.17 -20.92 -11.09
C SER A 67 -0.42 -21.25 -9.79
N ILE A 68 -1.00 -20.94 -8.62
CA ILE A 68 -0.43 -21.25 -7.30
C ILE A 68 -0.92 -22.59 -6.77
N CYS A 69 -2.23 -22.88 -6.86
CA CYS A 69 -2.83 -24.12 -6.35
C CYS A 69 -3.41 -25.03 -7.44
N PHE A 70 -3.38 -24.61 -8.71
CA PHE A 70 -3.88 -25.35 -9.87
C PHE A 70 -5.39 -25.63 -9.88
N GLU A 71 -6.15 -24.96 -9.03
CA GLU A 71 -7.62 -25.02 -9.01
C GLU A 71 -8.26 -23.83 -9.75
N LYS A 72 -9.55 -23.94 -10.06
CA LYS A 72 -10.32 -22.88 -10.74
C LYS A 72 -10.35 -21.60 -9.90
N ALA A 73 -10.02 -20.47 -10.52
CA ALA A 73 -10.07 -19.14 -9.93
C ALA A 73 -11.04 -18.23 -10.69
N THR A 74 -11.75 -17.40 -9.92
CA THR A 74 -12.77 -16.46 -10.41
C THR A 74 -12.29 -15.00 -10.40
N HIS A 75 -11.10 -14.75 -9.86
CA HIS A 75 -10.51 -13.42 -9.75
C HIS A 75 -9.20 -13.37 -10.54
N TRP A 76 -8.89 -12.18 -11.06
CA TRP A 76 -7.66 -11.93 -11.80
C TRP A 76 -7.06 -10.57 -11.42
N LEU A 77 -5.74 -10.47 -11.57
CA LEU A 77 -5.04 -9.19 -11.45
C LEU A 77 -5.31 -8.31 -12.69
N PRO A 78 -5.08 -6.98 -12.61
CA PRO A 78 -5.11 -6.09 -13.77
C PRO A 78 -4.21 -6.56 -14.92
N CYS A 79 -3.14 -7.30 -14.60
CA CYS A 79 -2.25 -7.92 -15.56
C CYS A 79 -2.86 -9.08 -16.37
N GLY A 80 -4.07 -9.55 -16.01
CA GLY A 80 -4.82 -10.60 -16.72
C GLY A 80 -4.65 -12.02 -16.17
N HIS A 81 -3.88 -12.21 -15.10
CA HIS A 81 -3.61 -13.55 -14.54
C HIS A 81 -4.56 -13.90 -13.40
N TYR A 82 -5.01 -15.16 -13.37
CA TYR A 82 -6.02 -15.67 -12.45
C TYR A 82 -5.41 -16.24 -11.16
N PHE A 83 -6.00 -15.87 -10.01
CA PHE A 83 -5.60 -16.36 -8.69
C PHE A 83 -6.77 -16.29 -7.71
N HIS A 84 -6.77 -17.17 -6.70
CA HIS A 84 -7.62 -16.94 -5.52
C HIS A 84 -7.07 -15.78 -4.69
N VAL A 85 -7.98 -15.00 -4.09
CA VAL A 85 -7.65 -13.92 -3.15
C VAL A 85 -6.70 -14.41 -2.06
N ASN A 86 -6.95 -15.59 -1.48
CA ASN A 86 -6.08 -16.16 -0.44
C ASN A 86 -4.71 -16.61 -0.98
N CYS A 87 -4.67 -17.22 -2.17
CA CYS A 87 -3.42 -17.68 -2.78
C CYS A 87 -2.51 -16.49 -3.11
N ILE A 88 -3.05 -15.45 -3.74
CA ILE A 88 -2.27 -14.26 -4.10
C ILE A 88 -1.93 -13.44 -2.85
N ALA A 89 -2.79 -13.37 -1.83
CA ALA A 89 -2.47 -12.69 -0.56
C ALA A 89 -1.23 -13.29 0.11
N LYS A 90 -1.14 -14.63 0.16
CA LYS A 90 0.06 -15.32 0.66
C LYS A 90 1.30 -15.00 -0.15
N TRP A 91 1.18 -14.98 -1.48
CA TRP A 91 2.29 -14.62 -2.35
C TRP A 91 2.76 -13.17 -2.16
N LEU A 92 1.84 -12.20 -2.07
CA LEU A 92 2.16 -10.78 -1.92
C LEU A 92 2.87 -10.46 -0.59
N ASN A 93 2.63 -11.28 0.44
CA ASN A 93 3.41 -11.21 1.68
C ASN A 93 4.91 -11.47 1.43
N THR A 94 5.26 -12.39 0.52
CA THR A 94 6.65 -12.66 0.12
C THR A 94 7.14 -11.67 -0.94
N ALA A 95 6.42 -11.50 -2.05
CA ALA A 95 6.82 -10.66 -3.17
C ALA A 95 5.64 -9.83 -3.72
N MET A 96 5.78 -8.50 -3.76
CA MET A 96 4.74 -7.57 -4.22
C MET A 96 4.65 -7.50 -5.77
N SER A 97 4.50 -8.65 -6.41
CA SER A 97 4.48 -8.77 -7.87
C SER A 97 3.65 -9.98 -8.32
N CYS A 98 3.19 -9.97 -9.57
CA CYS A 98 2.48 -11.12 -10.15
C CYS A 98 3.43 -12.33 -10.32
N PRO A 99 3.05 -13.55 -9.85
CA PRO A 99 3.85 -14.77 -10.04
C PRO A 99 4.19 -15.10 -11.49
N ASN A 100 3.28 -14.78 -12.42
CA ASN A 100 3.43 -15.16 -13.84
C ASN A 100 4.24 -14.13 -14.64
N CYS A 101 3.99 -12.83 -14.46
CA CYS A 101 4.59 -11.79 -15.30
C CYS A 101 5.45 -10.77 -14.55
N ARG A 102 5.57 -10.89 -13.22
CA ARG A 102 6.36 -10.01 -12.34
C ARG A 102 5.98 -8.52 -12.36
N ARG A 103 4.92 -8.14 -13.08
CA ARG A 103 4.33 -6.78 -13.03
C ARG A 103 3.73 -6.49 -11.65
N HIS A 104 3.68 -5.22 -11.29
CA HIS A 104 3.04 -4.80 -10.05
C HIS A 104 1.52 -5.10 -10.10
N PRO A 105 0.89 -5.55 -9.01
CA PRO A 105 -0.52 -5.97 -9.03
C PRO A 105 -1.55 -4.85 -9.28
N LEU A 106 -1.12 -3.59 -9.32
CA LEU A 106 -1.98 -2.43 -9.56
C LEU A 106 -1.72 -1.74 -10.91
N GLU A 107 -0.76 -2.23 -11.69
CA GLU A 107 -0.36 -1.70 -13.00
C GLU A 107 -1.05 -2.41 -14.17
#